data_AF-A0A844BL33-F1
#
_entry.id   AF-A0A844BL33-F1
#
_cell.length_a   1.000
_cell.length_b   1.000
_cell.length_c   1.000
_cell.angle_alpha   90.00
_cell.angle_beta   90.00
_cell.angle_gamma   90.00
#
_symmetry.space_group_name_H-M   'P 1'
#
loop_
_entity.id
_entity.type
_entity.pdbx_description
1 polymer ?
#
loop_
_entity_poly.entity_id
_entity_poly.type
_entity_poly.pdbx_seq_one_letter_code
_entity_poly.pdbx_strand_id
1 'polypeptide(L)'
;MRQSIKSLNDANVLATVHYYGEWSFSNNVGYPLFDEALPNTSLTQRQLNEDFIQRLQQTFIAEGIGVVIGEYGLLGYDRSTQVNPWSETHKFIAHLNSLTRYQPISLFIWDNGQHFDRVQLTWYQEAFGELQRQAMHNDSAYVTGFGTTYREDPQADEFISLVYNGVELQQVLFNGDALQVGQDYEVNADGVYLYPDVMAEGGTLTLKFSQGATWNQQIVNVGQVEVFSFSANLDKQENNESAEGTDSDFESGNNNHDNEATHLNSANPAFESSVQIPIELSGHEIKRVQLIGENNHYQMLTYLEDYQLNQAENQLAFSVMFIDSLDEGSYQLIVETFSGIQVSYQVSLDGQTIIGKPN
;
A
#
# COMPACT_ATOMS: atom_id res chain seq x y z
N MET A 1 -26.68 17.48 -0.74
CA MET A 1 -27.20 16.12 -0.95
C MET A 1 -28.43 15.80 -0.10
N ARG A 2 -28.32 15.66 1.24
CA ARG A 2 -29.48 15.32 2.11
C ARG A 2 -30.75 16.13 1.84
N GLN A 3 -30.65 17.47 1.81
CA GLN A 3 -31.83 18.31 1.57
C GLN A 3 -32.44 18.13 0.18
N SER A 4 -31.60 17.88 -0.82
CA SER A 4 -32.06 17.56 -2.18
C SER A 4 -32.89 16.27 -2.16
N ILE A 5 -32.42 15.22 -1.49
CA ILE A 5 -33.16 13.96 -1.33
C ILE A 5 -34.50 14.20 -0.62
N LYS A 6 -34.48 14.90 0.53
CA LYS A 6 -35.72 15.19 1.29
C LYS A 6 -36.73 16.01 0.47
N SER A 7 -36.26 16.91 -0.40
CA SER A 7 -37.14 17.73 -1.25
C SER A 7 -37.89 16.94 -2.31
N LEU A 8 -37.43 15.73 -2.66
CA LEU A 8 -38.14 14.84 -3.58
C LEU A 8 -39.41 14.24 -2.96
N ASN A 9 -39.48 14.17 -1.63
CA ASN A 9 -40.58 13.55 -0.88
C ASN A 9 -40.92 12.14 -1.40
N ASP A 10 -39.89 11.35 -1.69
CA ASP A 10 -39.99 9.98 -2.20
C ASP A 10 -39.30 9.01 -1.24
N ALA A 11 -40.00 7.94 -0.86
CA ALA A 11 -39.52 6.92 0.07
C ALA A 11 -38.57 5.90 -0.58
N ASN A 12 -38.38 5.93 -1.91
CA ASN A 12 -37.58 4.96 -2.67
C ASN A 12 -36.24 5.53 -3.15
N VAL A 13 -35.75 6.59 -2.52
CA VAL A 13 -34.49 7.24 -2.88
C VAL A 13 -33.40 6.84 -1.87
N LEU A 14 -32.26 6.39 -2.41
CA LEU A 14 -31.04 6.14 -1.66
C LEU A 14 -30.01 7.25 -1.93
N ALA A 15 -29.14 7.50 -0.95
CA ALA A 15 -27.93 8.28 -1.18
C ALA A 15 -26.83 7.38 -1.74
N THR A 16 -25.98 7.91 -2.64
CA THR A 16 -24.76 7.23 -3.06
C THR A 16 -23.54 8.13 -2.88
N VAL A 17 -22.43 7.52 -2.47
CA VAL A 17 -21.11 8.14 -2.31
C VAL A 17 -20.03 7.16 -2.76
N HIS A 18 -18.86 7.64 -3.13
CA HIS A 18 -17.70 6.80 -3.44
C HIS A 18 -16.62 7.03 -2.37
N TYR A 19 -15.84 6.01 -2.03
CA TYR A 19 -14.83 6.11 -0.98
C TYR A 19 -13.58 5.27 -1.27
N TYR A 20 -12.48 5.95 -1.55
CA TYR A 20 -11.19 5.32 -1.88
C TYR A 20 -10.15 5.46 -0.77
N GLY A 21 -10.55 5.88 0.43
CA GLY A 21 -9.63 6.23 1.52
C GLY A 21 -9.06 7.64 1.40
N GLU A 22 -8.15 7.98 2.31
CA GLU A 22 -7.40 9.24 2.28
C GLU A 22 -6.37 9.17 1.16
N TRP A 23 -6.16 10.30 0.47
CA TRP A 23 -5.35 10.35 -0.75
C TRP A 23 -3.91 9.88 -0.52
N SER A 24 -3.30 10.23 0.61
CA SER A 24 -1.90 9.93 0.90
C SER A 24 -1.66 8.42 1.05
N PHE A 25 -2.58 7.76 1.76
CA PHE A 25 -2.58 6.30 1.94
C PHE A 25 -3.00 5.56 0.68
N SER A 26 -4.17 5.93 0.13
CA SER A 26 -4.79 5.20 -0.97
C SER A 26 -4.02 5.27 -2.28
N ASN A 27 -3.23 6.32 -2.48
CA ASN A 27 -2.35 6.47 -3.63
C ASN A 27 -0.89 6.08 -3.32
N ASN A 28 -0.62 5.62 -2.09
CA ASN A 28 0.69 5.36 -1.52
C ASN A 28 1.74 6.42 -1.89
N VAL A 29 1.51 7.66 -1.49
CA VAL A 29 2.48 8.77 -1.67
C VAL A 29 3.38 8.87 -0.43
N GLY A 30 4.00 7.74 -0.11
CA GLY A 30 4.91 7.59 1.02
C GLY A 30 4.24 7.17 2.31
N TYR A 31 2.91 7.01 2.39
CA TYR A 31 2.21 6.60 3.60
C TYR A 31 1.47 5.25 3.41
N PRO A 32 2.20 4.14 3.21
CA PRO A 32 1.59 2.86 2.86
C PRO A 32 0.83 2.15 3.98
N LEU A 33 1.06 2.50 5.25
CA LEU A 33 0.52 1.77 6.41
C LEU A 33 -0.88 2.24 6.79
N PHE A 34 -1.79 1.31 7.03
CA PHE A 34 -3.18 1.62 7.38
C PHE A 34 -3.32 2.38 8.71
N ASP A 35 -2.37 2.13 9.63
CA ASP A 35 -2.38 2.65 11.00
C ASP A 35 -1.28 3.70 11.25
N GLU A 36 -0.59 4.21 10.22
CA GLU A 36 0.33 5.35 10.40
C GLU A 36 -0.38 6.70 10.34
N ALA A 37 0.18 7.70 11.03
CA ALA A 37 -0.34 9.05 11.03
C ALA A 37 -0.07 9.75 9.68
N LEU A 38 -1.12 10.32 9.08
CA LEU A 38 -1.07 10.97 7.78
C LEU A 38 -0.70 12.46 7.91
N PRO A 39 0.02 13.05 6.94
CA PRO A 39 0.71 14.34 7.11
C PRO A 39 -0.23 15.53 7.31
N ASN A 40 -1.41 15.51 6.68
CA ASN A 40 -2.34 16.64 6.65
C ASN A 40 -3.45 16.57 7.71
N THR A 41 -3.62 15.42 8.36
CA THR A 41 -4.72 15.20 9.32
C THR A 41 -4.20 14.80 10.70
N SER A 42 -2.99 14.22 10.78
CA SER A 42 -2.47 13.50 11.96
C SER A 42 -3.36 12.32 12.41
N LEU A 43 -4.36 11.95 11.61
CA LEU A 43 -5.20 10.78 11.79
C LEU A 43 -4.65 9.62 10.97
N THR A 44 -5.00 8.41 11.35
CA THR A 44 -4.73 7.20 10.55
C THR A 44 -5.83 6.95 9.53
N GLN A 45 -5.57 6.12 8.53
CA GLN A 45 -6.62 5.69 7.60
C GLN A 45 -7.77 4.99 8.33
N ARG A 46 -7.46 4.20 9.37
CA ARG A 46 -8.48 3.59 10.23
C ARG A 46 -9.46 4.61 10.82
N GLN A 47 -8.93 5.65 11.45
CA GLN A 47 -9.74 6.71 12.06
C GLN A 47 -10.56 7.46 11.01
N LEU A 48 -10.00 7.66 9.81
CA LEU A 48 -10.72 8.29 8.70
C LEU A 48 -11.85 7.40 8.14
N ASN A 49 -11.71 6.07 8.16
CA ASN A 49 -12.82 5.16 7.84
C ASN A 49 -13.94 5.30 8.88
N GLU A 50 -13.60 5.33 10.17
CA GLU A 50 -14.57 5.50 11.27
C GLU A 50 -15.33 6.83 11.14
N ASP A 51 -14.60 7.93 10.96
CA ASP A 51 -15.16 9.26 10.76
C ASP A 51 -16.07 9.33 9.52
N PHE A 52 -15.67 8.69 8.43
CA PHE A 52 -16.45 8.65 7.20
C PHE A 52 -17.80 7.95 7.43
N ILE A 53 -17.78 6.74 8.01
CA ILE A 53 -19.00 5.99 8.30
C ILE A 53 -19.87 6.72 9.32
N GLN A 54 -19.28 7.34 10.34
CA GLN A 54 -20.01 8.14 11.32
C GLN A 54 -20.75 9.32 10.66
N ARG A 55 -20.11 10.01 9.70
CA ARG A 55 -20.76 11.10 8.95
C ARG A 55 -21.92 10.62 8.10
N LEU A 56 -21.81 9.45 7.46
CA LEU A 56 -22.92 8.84 6.70
C LEU A 56 -24.09 8.49 7.64
N GLN A 57 -23.78 7.92 8.80
CA GLN A 57 -24.79 7.60 9.81
C GLN A 57 -25.55 8.84 10.27
N GLN A 58 -24.82 9.90 10.65
CA GLN A 58 -25.42 11.14 11.13
C GLN A 58 -26.18 11.92 10.05
N THR A 59 -25.72 11.85 8.79
CA THR A 59 -26.27 12.68 7.71
C THR A 59 -27.46 12.03 7.01
N PHE A 60 -27.41 10.71 6.77
CA PHE A 60 -28.39 9.99 5.98
C PHE A 60 -29.15 8.96 6.81
N ILE A 61 -28.45 8.08 7.51
CA ILE A 61 -29.10 6.95 8.20
C ILE A 61 -30.03 7.43 9.32
N ALA A 62 -29.58 8.40 10.13
CA ALA A 62 -30.38 9.01 11.20
C ALA A 62 -31.67 9.69 10.68
N GLU A 63 -31.72 10.00 9.38
CA GLU A 63 -32.86 10.63 8.71
C GLU A 63 -33.71 9.60 7.93
N GLY A 64 -33.43 8.31 8.09
CA GLY A 64 -34.14 7.22 7.40
C GLY A 64 -33.74 7.04 5.93
N ILE A 65 -32.61 7.60 5.49
CA ILE A 65 -32.11 7.48 4.12
C ILE A 65 -31.00 6.43 4.10
N GLY A 66 -31.23 5.31 3.41
CA GLY A 66 -30.19 4.29 3.19
C GLY A 66 -29.08 4.81 2.28
N VAL A 67 -27.87 4.25 2.41
CA VAL A 67 -26.70 4.65 1.64
C VAL A 67 -26.14 3.48 0.85
N VAL A 68 -25.69 3.76 -0.37
CA VAL A 68 -24.83 2.88 -1.16
C VAL A 68 -23.47 3.54 -1.28
N ILE A 69 -22.40 2.86 -0.88
CA ILE A 69 -21.05 3.22 -1.28
C ILE A 69 -20.83 2.53 -2.62
N GLY A 70 -21.13 3.27 -3.70
CA GLY A 70 -21.23 2.73 -5.07
C GLY A 70 -19.88 2.32 -5.66
N GLU A 71 -18.81 2.88 -5.13
CA GLU A 71 -17.44 2.47 -5.39
C GLU A 71 -16.63 2.59 -4.10
N TYR A 72 -15.86 1.55 -3.79
CA TYR A 72 -14.75 1.65 -2.87
C TYR A 72 -13.55 0.85 -3.36
N GLY A 73 -12.38 1.22 -2.88
CA GLY A 73 -11.09 0.65 -3.29
C GLY A 73 -9.94 1.50 -2.77
N LEU A 74 -8.79 1.42 -3.42
CA LEU A 74 -7.66 2.33 -3.20
C LEU A 74 -7.34 3.03 -4.51
N LEU A 75 -7.16 4.35 -4.49
CA LEU A 75 -6.99 5.14 -5.72
C LEU A 75 -5.76 4.71 -6.53
N GLY A 76 -4.68 4.28 -5.87
CA GLY A 76 -3.47 3.79 -6.51
C GLY A 76 -3.69 2.57 -7.40
N TYR A 77 -4.79 1.83 -7.21
CA TYR A 77 -5.10 0.64 -7.99
C TYR A 77 -5.40 0.95 -9.46
N ASP A 78 -5.77 2.18 -9.81
CA ASP A 78 -5.85 2.58 -11.23
C ASP A 78 -4.49 2.47 -11.95
N ARG A 79 -3.37 2.47 -11.22
CA ARG A 79 -2.02 2.22 -11.76
C ARG A 79 -1.63 0.75 -11.65
N SER A 80 -1.75 0.16 -10.46
CA SER A 80 -1.43 -1.25 -10.19
C SER A 80 -1.93 -1.68 -8.81
N THR A 81 -2.34 -2.94 -8.66
CA THR A 81 -2.68 -3.53 -7.34
C THR A 81 -1.47 -3.65 -6.42
N GLN A 82 -0.26 -3.49 -6.95
CA GLN A 82 1.00 -3.53 -6.19
C GLN A 82 1.37 -2.17 -5.56
N VAL A 83 0.64 -1.09 -5.87
CA VAL A 83 0.93 0.24 -5.31
C VAL A 83 0.83 0.24 -3.78
N ASN A 84 -0.16 -0.45 -3.22
CA ASN A 84 -0.30 -0.62 -1.78
C ASN A 84 0.07 -2.05 -1.38
N PRO A 85 0.79 -2.24 -0.26
CA PRO A 85 1.04 -3.58 0.25
C PRO A 85 -0.27 -4.33 0.50
N TRP A 86 -0.28 -5.63 0.18
CA TRP A 86 -1.47 -6.47 0.34
C TRP A 86 -1.98 -6.48 1.79
N SER A 87 -1.09 -6.50 2.79
CA SER A 87 -1.48 -6.49 4.20
C SER A 87 -2.30 -5.26 4.58
N GLU A 88 -1.92 -4.10 4.04
CA GLU A 88 -2.58 -2.83 4.35
C GLU A 88 -3.90 -2.69 3.58
N THR A 89 -3.95 -3.23 2.36
CA THR A 89 -5.19 -3.39 1.58
C THR A 89 -6.19 -4.30 2.31
N HIS A 90 -5.72 -5.45 2.83
CA HIS A 90 -6.55 -6.37 3.61
C HIS A 90 -7.18 -5.63 4.79
N LYS A 91 -6.38 -4.94 5.61
CA LYS A 91 -6.88 -4.19 6.77
C LYS A 91 -7.92 -3.14 6.36
N PHE A 92 -7.65 -2.37 5.30
CA PHE A 92 -8.58 -1.35 4.80
C PHE A 92 -9.95 -1.94 4.44
N ILE A 93 -9.96 -3.01 3.64
CA ILE A 93 -11.18 -3.67 3.17
C ILE A 93 -11.91 -4.34 4.34
N ALA A 94 -11.21 -5.11 5.18
CA ALA A 94 -11.79 -5.80 6.33
C ALA A 94 -12.42 -4.79 7.32
N HIS A 95 -11.72 -3.70 7.61
CA HIS A 95 -12.20 -2.67 8.52
C HIS A 95 -13.43 -1.93 7.99
N LEU A 96 -13.41 -1.48 6.73
CA LEU A 96 -14.55 -0.76 6.14
C LEU A 96 -15.81 -1.66 6.05
N ASN A 97 -15.64 -2.94 5.71
CA ASN A 97 -16.74 -3.89 5.71
C ASN A 97 -17.29 -4.13 7.12
N SER A 98 -16.42 -4.25 8.13
CA SER A 98 -16.87 -4.40 9.53
C SER A 98 -17.68 -3.20 10.02
N LEU A 99 -17.25 -1.98 9.70
CA LEU A 99 -17.96 -0.75 10.08
C LEU A 99 -19.37 -0.63 9.46
N THR A 100 -19.60 -1.26 8.30
CA THR A 100 -20.84 -1.13 7.53
C THR A 100 -21.78 -2.32 7.67
N ARG A 101 -21.28 -3.50 8.07
CA ARG A 101 -22.03 -4.77 8.13
C ARG A 101 -23.40 -4.67 8.80
N TYR A 102 -23.49 -3.96 9.92
CA TYR A 102 -24.71 -3.84 10.72
C TYR A 102 -25.43 -2.51 10.51
N GLN A 103 -25.10 -1.80 9.43
CA GLN A 103 -25.65 -0.51 9.07
C GLN A 103 -26.43 -0.63 7.74
N PRO A 104 -27.42 0.24 7.47
CA PRO A 104 -28.09 0.32 6.17
C PRO A 104 -27.19 1.01 5.13
N ILE A 105 -25.98 0.47 4.97
CA ILE A 105 -24.94 0.91 4.05
C ILE A 105 -24.51 -0.30 3.23
N SER A 106 -24.72 -0.27 1.92
CA SER A 106 -24.21 -1.31 1.00
C SER A 106 -22.88 -0.89 0.39
N LEU A 107 -21.95 -1.84 0.20
CA LEU A 107 -20.64 -1.60 -0.39
C LEU A 107 -20.52 -2.29 -1.76
N PHE A 108 -19.93 -1.59 -2.73
CA PHE A 108 -19.63 -2.11 -4.06
C PHE A 108 -18.15 -1.87 -4.38
N ILE A 109 -17.36 -2.95 -4.43
CA ILE A 109 -15.93 -2.87 -4.75
C ILE A 109 -15.78 -2.41 -6.21
N TRP A 110 -14.89 -1.46 -6.45
CA TRP A 110 -14.51 -1.08 -7.80
C TRP A 110 -13.60 -2.15 -8.42
N ASP A 111 -14.02 -2.71 -9.55
CA ASP A 111 -13.22 -3.66 -10.32
C ASP A 111 -13.24 -3.27 -11.80
N ASN A 112 -12.22 -2.52 -12.22
CA ASN A 112 -11.98 -2.13 -13.60
C ASN A 112 -11.50 -3.31 -14.49
N GLY A 113 -11.40 -4.53 -13.94
CA GLY A 113 -10.84 -5.72 -14.58
C GLY A 113 -9.54 -6.19 -13.93
N GLN A 114 -9.02 -5.47 -12.94
CA GLN A 114 -7.75 -5.76 -12.27
C GLN A 114 -7.85 -6.78 -11.13
N HIS A 115 -9.05 -7.07 -10.61
CA HIS A 115 -9.20 -8.01 -9.50
C HIS A 115 -9.66 -9.37 -9.99
N PHE A 116 -10.76 -9.39 -10.75
CA PHE A 116 -11.32 -10.61 -11.33
C PHE A 116 -10.97 -10.73 -12.81
N ASP A 117 -10.29 -11.81 -13.17
CA ASP A 117 -10.01 -12.17 -14.55
C ASP A 117 -11.31 -12.54 -15.26
N ARG A 118 -11.75 -11.68 -16.17
CA ARG A 118 -13.01 -11.83 -16.91
C ARG A 118 -12.94 -12.87 -18.03
N VAL A 119 -11.74 -13.38 -18.35
CA VAL A 119 -11.51 -14.43 -19.34
C VAL A 119 -11.43 -15.79 -18.65
N GLN A 120 -10.58 -15.93 -17.64
CA GLN A 120 -10.41 -17.19 -16.90
C GLN A 120 -11.49 -17.42 -15.84
N LEU A 121 -12.24 -16.38 -15.48
CA LEU A 121 -13.28 -16.40 -14.43
C LEU A 121 -12.71 -16.78 -13.06
N THR A 122 -11.54 -16.23 -12.74
CA THR A 122 -10.81 -16.44 -11.49
C THR A 122 -10.29 -15.12 -10.93
N TRP A 123 -10.00 -15.05 -9.63
CA TRP A 123 -9.32 -13.89 -9.06
C TRP A 123 -7.84 -13.90 -9.46
N TYR A 124 -7.27 -12.76 -9.85
CA TYR A 124 -5.82 -12.65 -10.04
C TYR A 124 -5.07 -12.88 -8.72
N GLN A 125 -5.67 -12.45 -7.61
CA GLN A 125 -5.18 -12.70 -6.26
C GLN A 125 -6.27 -13.41 -5.45
N GLU A 126 -6.12 -14.72 -5.26
CA GLU A 126 -7.14 -15.53 -4.57
C GLU A 126 -7.41 -15.05 -3.14
N ALA A 127 -6.40 -14.53 -2.44
CA ALA A 127 -6.58 -13.95 -1.11
C ALA A 127 -7.50 -12.70 -1.10
N PHE A 128 -7.47 -11.90 -2.18
CA PHE A 128 -8.40 -10.78 -2.37
C PHE A 128 -9.83 -11.31 -2.56
N GLY A 129 -10.00 -12.28 -3.45
CA GLY A 129 -11.30 -12.91 -3.68
C GLY A 129 -11.90 -13.55 -2.44
N GLU A 130 -11.07 -14.24 -1.66
CA GLU A 130 -11.49 -14.81 -0.37
C GLU A 130 -11.91 -13.72 0.61
N LEU A 131 -11.15 -12.63 0.72
CA LEU A 131 -11.53 -11.50 1.58
C LEU A 131 -12.88 -10.90 1.16
N GLN A 132 -13.15 -10.72 -0.14
CA GLN A 132 -14.45 -10.23 -0.61
C GLN A 132 -15.59 -11.20 -0.28
N ARG A 133 -15.40 -12.51 -0.51
CA ARG A 133 -16.41 -13.54 -0.18
C ARG A 133 -16.73 -13.52 1.31
N GLN A 134 -15.70 -13.48 2.15
CA GLN A 134 -15.87 -13.43 3.60
C GLN A 134 -16.52 -12.14 4.04
N ALA A 135 -16.11 -11.00 3.48
CA ALA A 135 -16.67 -9.68 3.79
C ALA A 135 -18.16 -9.54 3.47
N MET A 136 -18.77 -10.42 2.67
CA MET A 136 -20.23 -10.44 2.52
C MET A 136 -20.96 -10.89 3.79
N HIS A 137 -20.35 -11.75 4.61
CA HIS A 137 -21.05 -12.45 5.70
C HIS A 137 -20.36 -12.36 7.06
N ASN A 138 -19.03 -12.22 7.08
CA ASN A 138 -18.18 -12.37 8.25
C ASN A 138 -17.19 -11.22 8.38
N ASP A 139 -16.86 -10.86 9.61
CA ASP A 139 -15.70 -10.04 9.89
C ASP A 139 -14.42 -10.88 9.78
N SER A 140 -13.29 -10.24 9.47
CA SER A 140 -11.99 -10.89 9.33
C SER A 140 -11.01 -10.31 10.35
N ALA A 141 -10.20 -11.18 10.94
CA ALA A 141 -9.08 -10.77 11.78
C ALA A 141 -7.88 -10.38 10.91
N TYR A 142 -7.02 -9.53 11.46
CA TYR A 142 -5.78 -9.08 10.82
C TYR A 142 -4.76 -8.63 11.87
N VAL A 143 -3.49 -8.46 11.50
CA VAL A 143 -2.47 -7.95 12.42
C VAL A 143 -2.52 -6.43 12.56
N THR A 144 -2.02 -5.88 13.67
CA THR A 144 -1.88 -4.41 13.82
C THR A 144 -0.60 -3.89 13.17
N GLY A 145 0.48 -4.69 13.15
CA GLY A 145 1.77 -4.37 12.51
C GLY A 145 1.76 -4.53 10.99
N PHE A 146 2.92 -4.44 10.34
CA PHE A 146 3.02 -4.72 8.90
C PHE A 146 2.85 -6.22 8.59
N GLY A 147 2.50 -6.56 7.35
CA GLY A 147 2.33 -7.96 6.90
C GLY A 147 3.60 -8.81 6.86
N THR A 148 4.74 -8.18 7.10
CA THR A 148 6.05 -8.82 7.24
C THR A 148 6.63 -8.49 8.61
N THR A 149 7.10 -9.51 9.32
CA THR A 149 7.90 -9.40 10.55
C THR A 149 9.37 -9.58 10.18
N TYR A 150 10.18 -8.58 10.51
CA TYR A 150 11.62 -8.58 10.26
C TYR A 150 12.37 -8.95 11.54
N ARG A 151 13.25 -9.94 11.46
CA ARG A 151 13.95 -10.53 12.62
C ARG A 151 15.46 -10.29 12.50
N GLU A 152 16.01 -9.46 13.37
CA GLU A 152 17.47 -9.27 13.48
C GLU A 152 18.14 -10.41 14.26
N ASP A 153 17.43 -10.98 15.22
CA ASP A 153 17.86 -12.15 15.98
C ASP A 153 16.93 -13.35 15.70
N PRO A 154 17.35 -14.30 14.83
CA PRO A 154 16.57 -15.50 14.55
C PRO A 154 16.34 -16.42 15.76
N GLN A 155 16.98 -16.15 16.90
CA GLN A 155 16.81 -16.89 18.15
C GLN A 155 15.83 -16.23 19.13
N ALA A 156 15.31 -15.04 18.80
CA ALA A 156 14.29 -14.38 19.60
C ALA A 156 12.88 -14.90 19.29
N ASP A 157 12.04 -14.94 20.32
CA ASP A 157 10.59 -15.14 20.16
C ASP A 157 9.96 -13.94 19.45
N GLU A 158 8.88 -14.17 18.70
CA GLU A 158 8.16 -13.12 17.97
C GLU A 158 6.70 -13.00 18.41
N PHE A 159 6.24 -11.78 18.67
CA PHE A 159 4.84 -11.51 18.98
C PHE A 159 4.11 -10.88 17.79
N ILE A 160 3.11 -11.60 17.27
CA ILE A 160 2.24 -11.14 16.20
C ILE A 160 0.93 -10.62 16.81
N SER A 161 0.85 -9.29 16.96
CA SER A 161 -0.33 -8.59 17.48
C SER A 161 -1.51 -8.67 16.50
N LEU A 162 -2.69 -9.06 16.99
CA LEU A 162 -3.90 -9.27 16.19
C LEU A 162 -5.06 -8.36 16.63
N VAL A 163 -5.85 -7.95 15.64
CA VAL A 163 -7.23 -7.50 15.80
C VAL A 163 -8.13 -8.67 15.46
N TYR A 164 -8.74 -9.28 16.47
CA TYR A 164 -9.58 -10.46 16.28
C TYR A 164 -10.95 -10.17 15.67
N ASN A 165 -11.48 -8.93 15.73
CA ASN A 165 -12.81 -8.58 15.21
C ASN A 165 -13.93 -9.57 15.57
N GLY A 166 -13.89 -10.11 16.80
CA GLY A 166 -14.88 -11.06 17.29
C GLY A 166 -14.79 -12.48 16.70
N VAL A 167 -13.74 -12.79 15.91
CA VAL A 167 -13.48 -14.15 15.40
C VAL A 167 -12.39 -14.84 16.22
N GLU A 168 -12.42 -16.17 16.25
CA GLU A 168 -11.52 -16.98 17.07
C GLU A 168 -10.42 -17.62 16.22
N LEU A 169 -9.16 -17.58 16.67
CA LEU A 169 -8.07 -18.31 16.00
C LEU A 169 -8.25 -19.82 16.16
N GLN A 170 -8.24 -20.55 15.05
CA GLN A 170 -8.49 -22.01 15.01
C GLN A 170 -7.23 -22.81 14.66
N GLN A 171 -6.40 -22.29 13.75
CA GLN A 171 -5.18 -22.97 13.33
C GLN A 171 -4.06 -21.97 13.08
N VAL A 172 -2.86 -22.36 13.49
CA VAL A 172 -1.60 -21.69 13.15
C VAL A 172 -0.76 -22.68 12.36
N LEU A 173 -0.32 -22.25 11.18
CA LEU A 173 0.57 -23.04 10.34
C LEU A 173 1.82 -22.22 10.04
N PHE A 174 2.95 -22.89 9.88
CA PHE A 174 4.18 -22.29 9.38
C PHE A 174 4.67 -23.08 8.16
N ASN A 175 4.86 -22.38 7.03
CA ASN A 175 5.20 -22.99 5.75
C ASN A 175 4.27 -24.16 5.33
N GLY A 176 3.02 -24.13 5.79
CA GLY A 176 2.01 -25.16 5.53
C GLY A 176 1.89 -26.26 6.59
N ASP A 177 2.84 -26.36 7.52
CA ASP A 177 2.83 -27.34 8.60
C ASP A 177 2.09 -26.80 9.83
N ALA A 178 1.23 -27.61 10.44
CA ALA A 178 0.46 -27.21 11.61
C ALA A 178 1.35 -27.13 12.86
N LEU A 179 1.23 -26.02 13.59
CA LEU A 179 1.95 -25.80 14.85
C LEU A 179 1.15 -26.28 16.07
N GLN A 180 1.85 -26.55 17.17
CA GLN A 180 1.30 -27.02 18.44
C GLN A 180 1.35 -25.94 19.52
N VAL A 181 0.18 -25.64 20.10
CA VAL A 181 0.06 -24.69 21.22
C VAL A 181 0.88 -25.18 22.42
N GLY A 182 1.65 -24.27 23.03
CA GLY A 182 2.50 -24.51 24.19
C GLY A 182 3.83 -25.21 23.88
N GLN A 183 4.05 -25.62 22.63
CA GLN A 183 5.32 -26.17 22.17
C GLN A 183 5.96 -25.28 21.09
N ASP A 184 5.17 -24.80 20.15
CA ASP A 184 5.63 -24.01 19.00
C ASP A 184 5.19 -22.54 19.12
N TYR A 185 4.06 -22.30 19.82
CA TYR A 185 3.50 -20.97 20.01
C TYR A 185 2.56 -20.89 21.22
N GLU A 186 2.33 -19.68 21.71
CA GLU A 186 1.26 -19.34 22.66
C GLU A 186 0.26 -18.35 22.04
N VAL A 187 -0.98 -18.36 22.53
CA VAL A 187 -2.03 -17.42 22.10
C VAL A 187 -2.58 -16.70 23.32
N ASN A 188 -2.77 -15.39 23.17
CA ASN A 188 -3.46 -14.58 24.17
C ASN A 188 -4.49 -13.66 23.50
N ALA A 189 -5.12 -12.78 24.31
CA ALA A 189 -6.15 -11.87 23.85
C ALA A 189 -5.66 -10.84 22.81
N ASP A 190 -4.36 -10.59 22.75
CA ASP A 190 -3.74 -9.57 21.92
C ASP A 190 -3.03 -10.14 20.69
N GLY A 191 -2.79 -11.46 20.63
CA GLY A 191 -2.08 -12.04 19.50
C GLY A 191 -1.51 -13.44 19.71
N VAL A 192 -0.49 -13.75 18.90
CA VAL A 192 0.22 -15.03 18.86
C VAL A 192 1.70 -14.80 19.15
N TYR A 193 2.25 -15.56 20.09
CA TYR A 193 3.67 -15.57 20.43
C TYR A 193 4.33 -16.81 19.83
N LEU A 194 5.28 -16.66 18.93
CA LEU A 194 5.97 -17.74 18.22
C LEU A 194 7.36 -17.96 18.82
N TYR A 195 7.70 -19.22 19.06
CA TYR A 195 9.05 -19.58 19.50
C TYR A 195 10.03 -19.68 18.31
N PRO A 196 11.32 -19.38 18.49
CA PRO A 196 12.29 -19.17 17.42
C PRO A 196 12.53 -20.40 16.54
N ASP A 197 12.51 -21.61 17.13
CA ASP A 197 12.81 -22.86 16.42
C ASP A 197 11.88 -23.10 15.23
N VAL A 198 10.63 -22.62 15.31
CA VAL A 198 9.64 -22.71 14.23
C VAL A 198 10.05 -21.84 13.04
N MET A 199 10.65 -20.68 13.31
CA MET A 199 10.87 -19.60 12.35
C MET A 199 12.33 -19.46 11.92
N ALA A 200 13.19 -20.42 12.25
CA ALA A 200 14.65 -20.30 12.11
C ALA A 200 15.10 -19.86 10.70
N GLU A 201 14.46 -20.35 9.65
CA GLU A 201 14.78 -20.03 8.24
C GLU A 201 13.91 -18.92 7.63
N GLY A 202 13.00 -18.32 8.42
CA GLY A 202 11.93 -17.48 7.89
C GLY A 202 10.88 -18.29 7.10
N GLY A 203 9.87 -17.59 6.57
CA GLY A 203 8.78 -18.22 5.83
C GLY A 203 7.44 -17.53 6.03
N THR A 204 6.36 -18.26 5.78
CA THR A 204 4.99 -17.76 5.92
C THR A 204 4.30 -18.38 7.13
N LEU A 205 3.87 -17.54 8.06
CA LEU A 205 2.92 -17.88 9.12
C LEU A 205 1.50 -17.68 8.60
N THR A 206 0.69 -18.74 8.61
CA THR A 206 -0.71 -18.71 8.21
C THR A 206 -1.61 -18.86 9.44
N LEU A 207 -2.49 -17.87 9.65
CA LEU A 207 -3.47 -17.84 10.73
C LEU A 207 -4.87 -18.03 10.16
N LYS A 208 -5.53 -19.10 10.58
CA LYS A 208 -6.92 -19.42 10.18
C LYS A 208 -7.85 -19.22 11.35
N PHE A 209 -8.97 -18.57 11.09
CA PHE A 209 -9.96 -18.19 12.09
C PHE A 209 -11.25 -18.99 11.91
N SER A 210 -12.16 -18.90 12.89
CA SER A 210 -13.46 -19.57 12.88
C SER A 210 -14.34 -19.13 11.72
N GLN A 211 -14.17 -17.89 11.28
CA GLN A 211 -14.78 -17.27 10.11
C GLN A 211 -13.89 -16.11 9.65
N GLY A 212 -14.20 -15.52 8.50
CA GLY A 212 -13.38 -14.45 7.95
C GLY A 212 -12.21 -14.96 7.12
N ALA A 213 -11.47 -14.03 6.53
CA ALA A 213 -10.33 -14.34 5.68
C ALA A 213 -9.15 -14.91 6.49
N THR A 214 -8.37 -15.78 5.84
CA THR A 214 -7.07 -16.22 6.37
C THR A 214 -6.07 -15.07 6.35
N TRP A 215 -5.27 -14.94 7.42
CA TRP A 215 -4.13 -14.03 7.45
C TRP A 215 -2.83 -14.77 7.13
N ASN A 216 -2.00 -14.22 6.26
CA ASN A 216 -0.65 -14.71 6.00
C ASN A 216 0.35 -13.61 6.38
N GLN A 217 1.21 -13.91 7.35
CA GLN A 217 2.31 -13.05 7.81
C GLN A 217 3.62 -13.60 7.24
N GLN A 218 4.41 -12.76 6.60
CA GLN A 218 5.77 -13.13 6.22
C GLN A 218 6.71 -12.95 7.41
N ILE A 219 7.63 -13.88 7.59
CA ILE A 219 8.69 -13.82 8.60
C ILE A 219 10.02 -13.84 7.86
N VAL A 220 10.81 -12.78 8.01
CA VAL A 220 12.07 -12.59 7.28
C VAL A 220 13.19 -12.33 8.27
N ASN A 221 14.26 -13.13 8.21
CA ASN A 221 15.49 -12.82 8.92
C ASN A 221 16.25 -11.76 8.12
N VAL A 222 16.67 -10.69 8.78
CA VAL A 222 17.30 -9.54 8.15
C VAL A 222 18.73 -9.34 8.63
N GLY A 223 19.56 -8.79 7.75
CA GLY A 223 20.93 -8.42 8.07
C GLY A 223 21.11 -6.92 8.27
N GLN A 224 22.37 -6.52 8.34
CA GLN A 224 22.76 -5.12 8.43
C GLN A 224 22.54 -4.43 7.08
N VAL A 225 21.93 -3.24 7.09
CA VAL A 225 21.84 -2.38 5.90
C VAL A 225 23.19 -1.71 5.68
N GLU A 226 23.70 -1.78 4.45
CA GLU A 226 24.92 -1.08 4.04
C GLU A 226 24.64 -0.06 2.94
N VAL A 227 25.29 1.09 3.06
CA VAL A 227 25.13 2.23 2.16
C VAL A 227 26.48 2.73 1.67
N PHE A 228 26.53 3.14 0.41
CA PHE A 228 27.80 3.48 -0.25
C PHE A 228 27.73 4.87 -0.88
N SER A 229 28.87 5.57 -0.89
CA SER A 229 28.95 6.80 -1.70
C SER A 229 28.83 6.45 -3.18
N PHE A 230 28.21 7.34 -3.95
CA PHE A 230 28.00 7.16 -5.38
C PHE A 230 28.27 8.45 -6.16
N SER A 231 28.55 8.29 -7.44
CA SER A 231 28.60 9.37 -8.42
C SER A 231 28.11 8.83 -9.76
N ALA A 232 27.17 9.52 -10.39
CA ALA A 232 26.64 9.18 -11.69
C ALA A 232 26.56 10.43 -12.56
N ASN A 233 26.71 10.24 -13.88
CA ASN A 233 26.42 11.28 -14.85
C ASN A 233 24.97 11.11 -15.33
N LEU A 234 24.24 12.20 -15.37
CA LEU A 234 22.92 12.32 -15.94
C LEU A 234 23.07 12.44 -17.45
N ASP A 235 22.54 11.49 -18.20
CA ASP A 235 22.28 11.67 -19.63
C ASP A 235 21.06 12.60 -19.81
N LYS A 236 21.18 13.86 -19.38
CA LYS A 236 20.18 14.90 -19.70
C LYS A 236 20.30 15.14 -21.21
N GLN A 237 19.35 14.65 -22.01
CA GLN A 237 19.27 15.08 -23.39
C GLN A 237 19.07 16.60 -23.39
N GLU A 238 19.98 17.34 -24.03
CA GLU A 238 19.75 18.74 -24.33
C GLU A 238 18.52 18.81 -25.23
N ASN A 239 17.38 19.24 -24.67
CA ASN A 239 16.22 19.64 -25.47
C ASN A 239 16.61 20.84 -26.33
N ASN A 240 17.21 20.58 -27.49
CA ASN A 240 17.31 21.57 -28.55
C ASN A 240 15.90 21.84 -29.06
N GLU A 241 15.40 23.05 -28.79
CA GLU A 241 14.11 23.55 -29.24
C GLU A 241 13.92 23.38 -30.77
N SER A 242 12.78 22.81 -31.18
CA SER A 242 11.92 23.36 -32.24
C SER A 242 10.80 22.39 -32.60
N ALA A 243 9.62 22.65 -32.05
CA ALA A 243 8.37 22.29 -32.69
C ALA A 243 7.37 23.42 -32.45
N GLU A 244 7.43 24.44 -33.32
CA GLU A 244 6.23 25.21 -33.63
C GLU A 244 5.16 24.23 -34.11
N GLY A 245 4.05 24.12 -33.38
CA GLY A 245 2.98 23.18 -33.69
C GLY A 245 1.71 23.49 -32.91
N THR A 246 1.07 24.59 -33.29
CA THR A 246 -0.35 24.93 -33.15
C THR A 246 -1.15 24.37 -31.97
N ASP A 247 -1.62 25.32 -31.16
CA ASP A 247 -2.88 25.30 -30.40
C ASP A 247 -3.99 24.50 -31.12
N SER A 248 -4.45 23.41 -30.51
CA SER A 248 -5.73 22.77 -30.83
C SER A 248 -6.29 22.04 -29.61
N ASP A 249 -7.24 22.72 -28.96
CA ASP A 249 -8.48 22.19 -28.39
C ASP A 249 -8.42 20.88 -27.58
N PHE A 250 -8.58 21.08 -26.28
CA PHE A 250 -9.01 20.07 -25.32
C PHE A 250 -10.49 19.71 -25.59
N GLU A 251 -10.75 18.89 -26.61
CA GLU A 251 -12.08 18.26 -26.79
C GLU A 251 -12.14 16.92 -26.07
N SER A 252 -13.11 16.81 -25.16
CA SER A 252 -13.57 15.59 -24.52
C SER A 252 -14.10 14.59 -25.57
N GLY A 253 -13.47 13.42 -25.68
CA GLY A 253 -13.85 12.40 -26.67
C GLY A 253 -13.60 10.95 -26.21
N ASN A 254 -14.54 10.45 -25.41
CA ASN A 254 -15.09 9.09 -25.35
C ASN A 254 -14.34 7.88 -26.00
N ASN A 255 -14.08 6.87 -25.15
CA ASN A 255 -14.14 5.41 -25.36
C ASN A 255 -13.37 4.74 -26.52
N ASN A 256 -12.26 4.08 -26.16
CA ASN A 256 -12.08 2.64 -26.39
C ASN A 256 -10.86 2.15 -25.58
N HIS A 257 -11.11 1.53 -24.42
CA HIS A 257 -10.09 0.78 -23.68
C HIS A 257 -10.30 -0.72 -23.91
N ASP A 258 -9.80 -1.19 -25.05
CA ASP A 258 -9.34 -2.57 -25.18
C ASP A 258 -7.92 -2.63 -24.58
N ASN A 259 -7.81 -2.71 -23.26
CA ASN A 259 -6.55 -3.04 -22.61
C ASN A 259 -6.59 -4.51 -22.21
N GLU A 260 -5.97 -5.34 -23.05
CA GLU A 260 -5.47 -6.64 -22.63
C GLU A 260 -4.57 -6.43 -21.42
N ALA A 261 -4.99 -6.96 -20.27
CA ALA A 261 -4.17 -7.03 -19.07
C ALA A 261 -3.02 -8.02 -19.33
N THR A 262 -1.92 -7.51 -19.88
CA THR A 262 -0.69 -8.26 -20.02
C THR A 262 -0.03 -8.39 -18.65
N HIS A 263 0.28 -9.64 -18.31
CA HIS A 263 1.02 -10.03 -17.12
C HIS A 263 2.32 -9.24 -16.99
N LEU A 264 2.49 -8.50 -15.88
CA LEU A 264 3.77 -7.89 -15.51
C LEU A 264 4.22 -8.45 -14.16
N ASN A 265 4.92 -9.58 -14.25
CA ASN A 265 6.01 -9.86 -13.33
C ASN A 265 7.28 -9.44 -14.10
N SER A 266 8.14 -8.63 -13.48
CA SER A 266 9.31 -7.91 -14.04
C SER A 266 9.01 -6.54 -14.69
N ALA A 267 9.74 -5.52 -14.23
CA ALA A 267 9.96 -4.18 -14.80
C ALA A 267 8.78 -3.49 -15.50
N ASN A 268 8.39 -2.31 -15.00
CA ASN A 268 7.59 -1.36 -15.78
C ASN A 268 8.29 -1.15 -17.14
N PRO A 269 7.68 -1.52 -18.28
CA PRO A 269 8.33 -1.51 -19.59
C PRO A 269 8.69 -0.11 -20.11
N ALA A 270 8.43 0.94 -19.33
CA ALA A 270 8.84 2.32 -19.61
C ALA A 270 9.64 2.98 -18.46
N PHE A 271 10.18 2.22 -17.50
CA PHE A 271 11.05 2.81 -16.48
C PHE A 271 12.47 2.98 -17.03
N GLU A 272 12.72 4.14 -17.61
CA GLU A 272 14.07 4.58 -17.94
C GLU A 272 14.71 5.22 -16.71
N SER A 273 15.89 4.75 -16.33
CA SER A 273 16.68 5.32 -15.22
C SER A 273 18.04 5.79 -15.73
N SER A 274 18.42 7.02 -15.39
CA SER A 274 19.77 7.55 -15.63
C SER A 274 20.68 7.46 -14.39
N VAL A 275 20.12 7.13 -13.21
CA VAL A 275 20.85 7.09 -11.94
C VAL A 275 20.50 5.82 -11.16
N GLN A 276 21.53 5.10 -10.74
CA GLN A 276 21.44 3.92 -9.88
C GLN A 276 22.34 4.14 -8.66
N ILE A 277 21.76 4.01 -7.47
CA ILE A 277 22.46 4.19 -6.19
C ILE A 277 22.70 2.81 -5.57
N PRO A 278 23.95 2.43 -5.25
CA PRO A 278 24.25 1.21 -4.52
C PRO A 278 23.68 1.26 -3.09
N ILE A 279 22.86 0.28 -2.74
CA ILE A 279 22.27 0.09 -1.41
C ILE A 279 22.05 -1.41 -1.16
N GLU A 280 22.62 -1.93 -0.07
CA GLU A 280 22.40 -3.31 0.39
C GLU A 280 21.37 -3.27 1.52
N LEU A 281 20.19 -3.83 1.25
CA LEU A 281 19.08 -3.83 2.20
C LEU A 281 19.00 -5.12 3.01
N SER A 282 19.78 -6.16 2.72
CA SER A 282 19.89 -7.37 3.55
C SER A 282 18.54 -7.96 4.00
N GLY A 283 17.57 -8.05 3.08
CA GLY A 283 16.23 -8.59 3.33
C GLY A 283 15.19 -7.58 3.86
N HIS A 284 15.58 -6.34 4.16
CA HIS A 284 14.65 -5.26 4.49
C HIS A 284 13.91 -4.77 3.25
N GLU A 285 12.63 -4.45 3.40
CA GLU A 285 11.83 -3.82 2.33
C GLU A 285 11.73 -2.32 2.54
N ILE A 286 11.82 -1.55 1.44
CA ILE A 286 11.65 -0.09 1.48
C ILE A 286 10.19 0.23 1.81
N LYS A 287 9.97 1.10 2.78
CA LYS A 287 8.66 1.69 3.10
C LYS A 287 8.41 2.98 2.34
N ARG A 288 9.40 3.87 2.26
CA ARG A 288 9.34 5.08 1.43
C ARG A 288 10.73 5.64 1.14
N VAL A 289 10.81 6.44 0.09
CA VAL A 289 12.00 7.24 -0.26
C VAL A 289 11.60 8.71 -0.28
N GLN A 290 12.44 9.58 0.27
CA GLN A 290 12.20 11.02 0.33
C GLN A 290 13.43 11.77 -0.17
N LEU A 291 13.23 12.82 -0.95
CA LEU A 291 14.27 13.78 -1.30
C LEU A 291 13.89 15.16 -0.78
N ILE A 292 14.78 15.78 0.00
CA ILE A 292 14.53 17.06 0.66
C ILE A 292 15.57 18.07 0.16
N GLY A 293 15.15 19.05 -0.64
CA GLY A 293 16.01 20.14 -1.12
C GLY A 293 16.10 21.33 -0.16
N GLU A 294 17.03 22.27 -0.44
CA GLU A 294 17.34 23.43 0.42
C GLU A 294 16.14 24.36 0.72
N ASN A 295 15.14 24.44 -0.17
CA ASN A 295 13.95 25.28 0.01
C ASN A 295 12.75 24.55 0.66
N ASN A 296 12.92 23.31 1.15
CA ASN A 296 11.80 22.47 1.60
C ASN A 296 10.70 22.30 0.53
N HIS A 297 11.02 22.52 -0.75
CA HIS A 297 10.13 22.17 -1.85
C HIS A 297 10.05 20.64 -1.90
N TYR A 298 8.96 20.12 -1.34
CA TYR A 298 8.65 18.71 -1.33
C TYR A 298 8.37 18.23 -2.75
N GLN A 299 9.10 17.24 -3.20
CA GLN A 299 8.52 16.18 -4.00
C GLN A 299 8.54 14.94 -3.11
N MET A 300 7.38 14.58 -2.53
CA MET A 300 7.28 13.23 -1.99
C MET A 300 7.42 12.29 -3.17
N LEU A 301 8.49 11.50 -3.20
CA LEU A 301 8.68 10.51 -4.25
C LEU A 301 7.62 9.43 -4.08
N THR A 302 6.79 9.29 -5.10
CA THR A 302 5.66 8.38 -5.11
C THR A 302 6.09 7.06 -5.73
N TYR A 303 6.51 6.18 -4.82
CA TYR A 303 6.98 4.78 -4.90
C TYR A 303 7.19 4.06 -6.26
N LEU A 304 6.35 4.20 -7.28
CA LEU A 304 6.42 3.35 -8.48
C LEU A 304 6.76 4.07 -9.79
N GLU A 305 6.65 5.39 -9.83
CA GLU A 305 7.00 6.19 -11.02
C GLU A 305 8.37 6.85 -10.88
N ASP A 306 8.81 7.07 -9.64
CA ASP A 306 10.01 7.86 -9.35
C ASP A 306 11.25 7.01 -9.06
N TYR A 307 11.07 5.79 -8.55
CA TYR A 307 12.19 4.88 -8.28
C TYR A 307 11.82 3.40 -8.42
N GLN A 308 12.85 2.56 -8.57
CA GLN A 308 12.74 1.11 -8.52
C GLN A 308 13.91 0.52 -7.73
N LEU A 309 13.61 -0.47 -6.88
CA LEU A 309 14.62 -1.25 -6.20
C LEU A 309 14.93 -2.51 -7.01
N ASN A 310 16.17 -2.64 -7.47
CA ASN A 310 16.72 -3.90 -7.95
C ASN A 310 17.43 -4.61 -6.79
N GLN A 311 16.71 -5.49 -6.10
CA GLN A 311 17.26 -6.27 -4.98
C GLN A 311 18.39 -7.21 -5.40
N ALA A 312 18.36 -7.75 -6.62
CA ALA A 312 19.38 -8.70 -7.07
C ALA A 312 20.75 -8.02 -7.29
N GLU A 313 20.73 -6.73 -7.61
CA GLU A 313 21.93 -5.94 -7.88
C GLU A 313 22.27 -4.95 -6.77
N ASN A 314 21.47 -4.91 -5.70
CA ASN A 314 21.61 -3.94 -4.60
C ASN A 314 21.63 -2.49 -5.08
N GLN A 315 20.64 -2.16 -5.91
CA GLN A 315 20.55 -0.85 -6.54
C GLN A 315 19.16 -0.22 -6.38
N LEU A 316 19.16 1.05 -6.00
CA LEU A 316 17.99 1.92 -6.06
C LEU A 316 18.12 2.83 -7.28
N ALA A 317 17.31 2.55 -8.30
CA ALA A 317 17.25 3.32 -9.54
C ALA A 317 16.20 4.42 -9.44
N PHE A 318 16.47 5.58 -10.02
CA PHE A 318 15.54 6.70 -10.09
C PHE A 318 15.13 6.97 -11.54
N SER A 319 13.87 7.34 -11.75
CA SER A 319 13.36 7.61 -13.10
C SER A 319 14.00 8.85 -13.69
N VAL A 320 14.17 8.85 -15.02
CA VAL A 320 14.68 10.03 -15.76
C VAL A 320 13.78 11.24 -15.51
N MET A 321 12.46 11.07 -15.51
CA MET A 321 11.51 12.17 -15.24
C MET A 321 11.74 12.82 -13.88
N PHE A 322 11.98 12.01 -12.83
CA PHE A 322 12.27 12.54 -11.52
C PHE A 322 13.59 13.31 -11.52
N ILE A 323 14.65 12.72 -12.07
CA ILE A 323 15.99 13.32 -12.12
C ILE A 323 16.00 14.62 -12.94
N ASP A 324 15.26 14.68 -14.04
CA ASP A 324 15.15 15.89 -14.87
C ASP A 324 14.39 17.03 -14.18
N SER A 325 13.54 16.70 -13.20
CA SER A 325 12.83 17.70 -12.39
C SER A 325 13.68 18.34 -11.31
N LEU A 326 14.90 17.84 -11.07
CA LEU A 326 15.81 18.35 -10.04
C LEU A 326 16.63 19.55 -10.56
N ASP A 327 16.62 20.62 -9.77
CA ASP A 327 17.51 21.77 -9.94
C ASP A 327 18.92 21.46 -9.43
N GLU A 328 19.93 22.19 -9.90
CA GLU A 328 21.27 22.16 -9.29
C GLU A 328 21.20 22.56 -7.82
N GLY A 329 21.93 21.84 -6.96
CA GLY A 329 21.92 22.12 -5.52
C GLY A 329 22.15 20.90 -4.65
N SER A 330 21.94 21.09 -3.34
CA SER A 330 22.08 20.05 -2.32
C SER A 330 20.72 19.49 -1.90
N TYR A 331 20.69 18.20 -1.65
CA TYR A 331 19.50 17.46 -1.24
C TYR A 331 19.84 16.44 -0.16
N GLN A 332 18.87 16.15 0.69
CA GLN A 332 18.92 15.00 1.58
C GLN A 332 18.02 13.89 1.02
N LEU A 333 18.63 12.78 0.59
CA LEU A 333 17.91 11.56 0.23
C LEU A 333 17.74 10.71 1.48
N ILE A 334 16.53 10.25 1.76
CA ILE A 334 16.19 9.40 2.90
C ILE A 334 15.48 8.16 2.38
N VAL A 335 15.94 6.97 2.78
CA VAL A 335 15.27 5.70 2.53
C VAL A 335 14.86 5.11 3.87
N GLU A 336 13.56 4.96 4.09
CA GLU A 336 12.97 4.31 5.26
C GLU A 336 12.51 2.91 4.87
N THR A 337 12.78 1.92 5.72
CA THR A 337 12.35 0.53 5.55
C THR A 337 11.16 0.19 6.44
N PHE A 338 10.41 -0.87 6.13
CA PHE A 338 9.30 -1.34 6.97
C PHE A 338 9.75 -1.89 8.34
N SER A 339 11.03 -2.27 8.48
CA SER A 339 11.63 -2.66 9.76
C SER A 339 12.01 -1.46 10.65
N GLY A 340 11.89 -0.23 10.13
CA GLY A 340 12.19 1.00 10.86
C GLY A 340 13.63 1.50 10.70
N ILE A 341 14.46 0.85 9.88
CA ILE A 341 15.78 1.38 9.51
C ILE A 341 15.60 2.56 8.57
N GLN A 342 16.28 3.66 8.89
CA GLN A 342 16.38 4.85 8.07
C GLN A 342 17.83 5.09 7.68
N VAL A 343 18.10 5.15 6.39
CA VAL A 343 19.40 5.57 5.84
C VAL A 343 19.25 6.91 5.14
N SER A 344 20.30 7.72 5.16
CA SER A 344 20.27 9.01 4.48
C SER A 344 21.58 9.33 3.78
N TYR A 345 21.47 10.06 2.67
CA TYR A 345 22.58 10.54 1.87
C TYR A 345 22.50 12.07 1.76
N GLN A 346 23.65 12.74 1.84
CA GLN A 346 23.81 14.06 1.26
C GLN A 346 24.06 13.91 -0.23
N VAL A 347 23.18 14.46 -1.03
CA VAL A 347 23.21 14.41 -2.49
C VAL A 347 23.47 15.81 -3.01
N SER A 348 24.40 15.95 -3.97
CA SER A 348 24.63 17.20 -4.70
C SER A 348 24.45 16.95 -6.19
N LEU A 349 23.68 17.81 -6.85
CA LEU A 349 23.56 17.87 -8.30
C LEU A 349 24.30 19.10 -8.81
N ASP A 350 25.34 18.88 -9.63
CA ASP A 350 26.16 19.93 -10.27
C ASP A 350 26.23 19.63 -11.78
N GLY A 351 25.54 20.45 -12.58
CA GLY A 351 25.34 20.20 -14.01
C GLY A 351 24.70 18.85 -14.30
N GLN A 352 25.47 17.98 -14.97
CA GLN A 352 25.07 16.61 -15.29
C GLN A 352 25.65 15.59 -14.31
N THR A 353 26.26 15.98 -13.18
CA THR A 353 26.81 15.01 -12.22
C THR A 353 26.00 15.02 -10.94
N ILE A 354 25.49 13.85 -10.56
CA ILE A 354 24.92 13.62 -9.23
C ILE A 354 25.92 12.85 -8.37
N ILE A 355 26.16 13.33 -7.15
CA ILE A 355 27.06 12.70 -6.17
C ILE A 355 26.30 12.54 -4.88
N GLY A 356 26.34 11.36 -4.28
CA GLY A 356 25.77 11.13 -2.97
C GLY A 356 26.75 10.51 -2.00
N LYS A 357 26.69 10.93 -0.74
CA LYS A 357 27.49 10.41 0.36
C LYS A 357 26.57 10.05 1.52
N PRO A 358 26.67 8.83 2.08
CA PRO A 358 25.98 8.50 3.31
C PRO A 358 26.29 9.50 4.43
N ASN A 359 25.29 9.83 5.24
CA ASN A 359 25.46 10.61 6.47
C ASN A 359 26.05 9.79 7.61
#